data_AF-A0A382HMR3-F1
#
_entry.id   AF-A0A382HMR3-F1
#
_cell.length_a   1.000
_cell.length_b   1.000
_cell.length_c   1.000
_cell.angle_alpha   90.00
_cell.angle_beta   90.00
_cell.angle_gamma   90.00
#
_symmetry.space_group_name_H-M   'P 1'
#
loop_
_entity.id
_entity.type
_entity.pdbx_description
1 polymer ?
#
loop_
_entity_poly.entity_id
_entity_poly.type
_entity_poly.pdbx_seq_one_letter_code
_entity_poly.pdbx_strand_id
1 'polypeptide(L)'
;MNMDIDEPVLVIDIDTFYINDYIKAIDYPIERGEFLTAKSWWSDTWNENYSLCGGFQKYYPKDCKYIYDEFMSNIDYWSQHYITRKITVGPVNGEQYFVEDQVKKKLKLKYLPETWVTRMCNKKDLKEIALINSMYPGEYVYLDGFHDDIKIIHFKYEDIDYSFLSSSPNSA
;
A
#
# COMPACT_ATOMS: atom_id res chain seq x y z
N MET A 1 -13.11 10.65 5.33
CA MET A 1 -12.42 11.57 4.39
C MET A 1 -13.45 12.26 3.49
N ASN A 2 -14.26 13.12 4.10
CA ASN A 2 -15.17 14.15 3.57
C ASN A 2 -16.23 13.88 2.47
N MET A 3 -16.28 12.74 1.79
CA MET A 3 -17.41 12.46 0.89
C MET A 3 -18.68 12.08 1.68
N ASP A 4 -19.83 12.59 1.26
CA ASP A 4 -21.15 12.22 1.82
C ASP A 4 -21.80 11.08 1.02
N ILE A 5 -21.16 9.91 1.06
CA ILE A 5 -21.66 8.67 0.45
C ILE A 5 -21.61 7.54 1.47
N ASP A 6 -22.45 6.53 1.30
CA ASP A 6 -22.49 5.33 2.15
C ASP A 6 -21.97 4.07 1.43
N GLU A 7 -21.00 4.30 0.54
CA GLU A 7 -20.29 3.27 -0.20
C GLU A 7 -18.79 3.37 0.11
N PRO A 8 -18.05 2.24 0.12
CA PRO A 8 -16.62 2.29 0.32
C PRO A 8 -15.95 2.94 -0.88
N VAL A 9 -14.93 3.76 -0.62
CA VAL A 9 -14.03 4.28 -1.65
C VAL A 9 -12.72 3.51 -1.61
N LEU A 10 -12.07 3.44 -2.77
CA LEU A 10 -10.71 2.91 -2.90
C LEU A 10 -9.80 4.05 -3.36
N VAL A 11 -8.75 4.31 -2.59
CA VAL A 11 -7.67 5.26 -2.88
C VAL A 11 -6.40 4.44 -3.16
N ILE A 12 -5.76 4.71 -4.29
CA ILE A 12 -4.60 3.96 -4.78
C ILE A 12 -3.54 4.91 -5.32
N ASP A 13 -2.27 4.54 -5.18
CA ASP A 13 -1.19 5.30 -5.80
C ASP A 13 -1.14 5.07 -7.32
N ILE A 14 -0.71 6.08 -8.06
CA ILE A 14 -0.63 6.06 -9.53
C ILE A 14 0.56 5.26 -10.07
N ASP A 15 1.52 4.92 -9.21
CA ASP A 15 2.76 4.18 -9.52
C ASP A 15 2.63 2.68 -9.17
N THR A 16 1.40 2.17 -9.18
CA THR A 16 1.07 0.76 -8.92
C THR A 16 0.56 0.06 -10.18
N PHE A 17 0.95 -1.20 -10.35
CA PHE A 17 0.47 -2.07 -11.42
C PHE A 17 -0.45 -3.14 -10.88
N TYR A 18 -1.58 -3.32 -11.56
CA TYR A 18 -2.59 -4.31 -11.25
C TYR A 18 -2.49 -5.45 -12.25
N ILE A 19 -2.08 -6.63 -11.77
CA ILE A 19 -1.76 -7.80 -12.60
C ILE A 19 -2.56 -9.03 -12.17
N ASN A 20 -2.54 -10.09 -12.99
CA ASN A 20 -3.29 -11.33 -12.75
C ASN A 20 -4.77 -11.02 -12.45
N ASP A 21 -5.38 -11.77 -11.52
CA ASP A 21 -6.75 -11.54 -11.06
C ASP A 21 -6.77 -10.43 -9.98
N TYR A 22 -6.43 -9.20 -10.38
CA TYR A 22 -6.34 -8.04 -9.50
C TYR A 22 -7.69 -7.54 -8.98
N ILE A 23 -8.78 -7.86 -9.70
CA ILE A 23 -10.15 -7.47 -9.30
C ILE A 23 -10.47 -8.00 -7.90
N LYS A 24 -9.94 -9.16 -7.52
CA LYS A 24 -10.04 -9.68 -6.13
C LYS A 24 -9.53 -8.71 -5.07
N ALA A 25 -8.51 -7.91 -5.34
CA ALA A 25 -8.01 -6.89 -4.40
C ALA A 25 -8.98 -5.70 -4.33
N ILE A 26 -9.48 -5.24 -5.48
CA ILE A 26 -10.45 -4.14 -5.57
C ILE A 26 -11.77 -4.52 -4.87
N ASP A 27 -12.27 -5.73 -5.14
CA ASP A 27 -13.53 -6.25 -4.60
C ASP A 27 -13.38 -6.82 -3.18
N TYR A 28 -12.17 -6.78 -2.61
CA TYR A 28 -11.93 -7.34 -1.28
C TYR A 28 -12.91 -6.74 -0.26
N PRO A 29 -13.60 -7.58 0.52
CA PRO A 29 -14.75 -7.14 1.30
C PRO A 29 -14.34 -6.24 2.46
N ILE A 30 -15.17 -5.26 2.77
CA ILE A 30 -14.99 -4.34 3.88
C ILE A 30 -16.33 -4.00 4.53
N GLU A 31 -16.34 -3.96 5.85
CA GLU A 31 -17.50 -3.61 6.67
C GLU A 31 -17.39 -2.19 7.23
N ARG A 32 -18.51 -1.63 7.69
CA ARG A 32 -18.51 -0.37 8.43
C ARG A 32 -17.61 -0.49 9.66
N GLY A 33 -16.84 0.56 9.96
CA GLY A 33 -15.84 0.55 11.02
C GLY A 33 -14.52 -0.16 10.66
N GLU A 34 -14.37 -0.72 9.46
CA GLU A 34 -13.10 -1.26 8.97
C GLU A 34 -12.34 -0.24 8.10
N PHE A 35 -11.02 -0.35 8.10
CA PHE A 35 -10.11 0.34 7.17
C PHE A 35 -9.20 -0.71 6.54
N LEU A 36 -9.36 -0.98 5.25
CA LEU A 36 -8.58 -1.98 4.53
C LEU A 36 -7.38 -1.32 3.85
N THR A 37 -6.22 -1.96 3.97
CA THR A 37 -4.99 -1.53 3.29
C THR A 37 -4.13 -2.73 2.87
N ALA A 38 -3.08 -2.50 2.09
CA ALA A 38 -1.98 -3.45 2.00
C ALA A 38 -1.05 -3.30 3.22
N LYS A 39 -0.31 -4.35 3.58
CA LYS A 39 0.79 -4.16 4.54
C LYS A 39 1.93 -3.41 3.86
N SER A 40 2.47 -2.41 4.55
CA SER A 40 3.77 -1.82 4.22
C SER A 40 4.80 -2.93 4.15
N TRP A 41 5.64 -2.87 3.11
CA TRP A 41 6.68 -3.86 2.93
C TRP A 41 7.70 -3.77 4.07
N TRP A 42 8.22 -4.94 4.44
CA TRP A 42 8.85 -5.30 5.72
C TRP A 42 10.04 -4.44 6.17
N SER A 43 10.57 -3.60 5.28
CA SER A 43 11.70 -2.70 5.51
C SER A 43 11.42 -1.23 5.15
N ASP A 44 10.20 -0.89 4.73
CA ASP A 44 9.83 0.47 4.36
C ASP A 44 9.42 1.35 5.55
N THR A 45 9.22 0.73 6.71
CA THR A 45 9.13 1.44 7.98
C THR A 45 10.22 0.98 8.93
N TRP A 46 10.92 1.97 9.48
CA TRP A 46 11.92 1.79 10.53
C TRP A 46 11.26 1.60 11.90
N ASN A 47 9.93 1.75 11.97
CA ASN A 47 9.14 1.67 13.19
C ASN A 47 8.13 0.53 13.07
N GLU A 48 8.43 -0.58 13.73
CA GLU A 48 7.61 -1.81 13.77
C GLU A 48 6.16 -1.61 14.26
N ASN A 49 5.85 -0.46 14.88
CA ASN A 49 4.49 -0.12 15.29
C ASN A 49 3.60 0.30 14.11
N TYR A 50 4.17 0.52 12.93
CA TYR A 50 3.44 0.92 11.73
C TYR A 50 3.53 -0.17 10.66
N SER A 51 2.46 -0.32 9.91
CA SER A 51 2.34 -1.38 8.90
C SER A 51 1.31 -1.06 7.82
N LEU A 52 0.63 0.08 7.88
CA LEU A 52 -0.27 0.55 6.84
C LEU A 52 0.52 0.95 5.60
N CYS A 53 0.05 0.56 4.41
CA CYS A 53 0.59 1.03 3.14
C CYS A 53 -0.27 2.19 2.60
N GLY A 54 0.34 3.34 2.33
CA GLY A 54 -0.35 4.49 1.76
C GLY A 54 -0.96 4.21 0.37
N GLY A 55 -0.35 3.34 -0.43
CA GLY A 55 -0.71 3.13 -1.83
C GLY A 55 -1.93 2.25 -2.11
N PHE A 56 -2.58 1.71 -1.07
CA PHE A 56 -3.86 1.01 -1.20
C PHE A 56 -4.68 1.22 0.06
N GLN A 57 -5.80 1.95 -0.03
CA GLN A 57 -6.68 2.25 1.10
C GLN A 57 -8.14 2.12 0.67
N LYS A 58 -8.90 1.23 1.30
CA LYS A 58 -10.35 1.08 1.08
C LYS A 58 -11.08 1.30 2.40
N TYR A 59 -12.07 2.18 2.40
CA TYR A 59 -12.79 2.57 3.63
C TYR A 59 -14.13 3.23 3.31
N TYR A 60 -15.02 3.29 4.31
CA TYR A 60 -16.24 4.10 4.23
C TYR A 60 -15.93 5.57 4.58
N PRO A 61 -16.18 6.54 3.68
CA PRO A 61 -15.81 7.94 3.90
C PRO A 61 -16.40 8.56 5.18
N LYS A 62 -17.65 8.17 5.53
CA LYS A 62 -18.36 8.60 6.74
C LYS A 62 -17.66 8.15 8.02
N ASP A 63 -17.25 6.88 8.08
CA ASP A 63 -16.55 6.33 9.25
C ASP A 63 -15.17 6.97 9.43
N CYS A 64 -14.53 7.38 8.32
CA CYS A 64 -13.24 8.05 8.31
C CYS A 64 -13.33 9.58 8.32
N LYS A 65 -14.51 10.19 8.51
CA LYS A 65 -14.64 11.66 8.45
C LYS A 65 -13.81 12.35 9.54
N TYR A 66 -13.78 11.78 10.74
CA TYR A 66 -12.98 12.32 11.85
C TYR A 66 -11.47 12.41 11.53
N ILE A 67 -10.93 11.51 10.69
CA ILE A 67 -9.52 11.53 10.27
C ILE A 67 -9.23 12.80 9.48
N TYR A 68 -10.12 13.14 8.55
CA TYR A 68 -10.04 14.36 7.75
C TYR A 68 -10.23 15.60 8.63
N ASP A 69 -11.25 15.60 9.49
CA ASP A 69 -11.53 16.74 10.37
C ASP A 69 -10.35 17.00 11.33
N GLU A 70 -9.71 15.95 11.84
CA GLU A 70 -8.52 16.04 12.69
C GLU A 70 -7.34 16.66 11.94
N PHE A 71 -7.05 16.18 10.72
CA PHE A 71 -5.97 16.73 9.90
C PHE A 71 -6.20 18.22 9.59
N MET A 72 -7.43 18.55 9.19
CA MET A 72 -7.82 19.92 8.84
C MET A 72 -7.86 20.87 10.04
N SER A 73 -8.04 20.35 11.26
CA SER A 73 -8.07 21.18 12.48
C SER A 73 -6.72 21.86 12.76
N ASN A 74 -5.61 21.27 12.32
CA ASN A 74 -4.28 21.84 12.45
C ASN A 74 -3.32 21.23 11.40
N ILE A 75 -3.47 21.68 10.16
CA ILE A 75 -2.70 21.15 9.03
C ILE A 75 -1.18 21.35 9.20
N ASP A 76 -0.77 22.49 9.74
CA ASP A 76 0.65 22.82 9.94
C ASP A 76 1.29 21.88 10.96
N TYR A 77 0.57 21.58 12.04
CA TYR A 77 1.02 20.61 13.03
C TYR A 77 1.12 19.21 12.45
N TRP A 78 0.05 18.71 11.83
CA TRP A 78 0.01 17.33 11.35
C TRP A 78 0.98 17.07 10.20
N SER A 79 1.23 18.07 9.35
CA SER A 79 2.20 17.99 8.26
C SER A 79 3.66 17.88 8.76
N GLN A 80 3.95 18.24 10.01
CA GLN A 80 5.30 18.21 10.59
C GLN A 80 5.43 17.28 11.81
N HIS A 81 4.32 16.76 12.33
CA HIS A 81 4.26 16.01 13.59
C HIS A 81 5.26 14.86 13.65
N TYR A 82 5.25 14.01 12.62
CA TYR A 82 6.06 12.79 12.61
C TYR A 82 7.54 13.07 12.33
N ILE A 83 7.86 14.14 11.59
CA ILE A 83 9.23 14.62 11.38
C ILE A 83 9.79 15.21 12.67
N THR A 84 9.07 16.14 13.29
CA THR A 84 9.53 16.84 14.51
C THR A 84 9.71 15.89 15.69
N ARG A 85 8.94 14.80 15.74
CA ARG A 85 9.10 13.71 16.72
C ARG A 85 10.14 12.66 16.35
N LYS A 86 10.83 12.80 15.22
CA LYS A 86 11.83 11.85 14.70
C LYS A 86 11.26 10.43 14.49
N ILE A 87 9.96 10.34 14.21
CA ILE A 87 9.29 9.09 13.85
C ILE A 87 9.52 8.79 12.37
N THR A 88 9.63 9.84 11.54
CA THR A 88 10.03 9.76 10.14
C THR A 88 11.12 10.78 9.83
N VAL A 89 11.75 10.62 8.67
CA VAL A 89 12.67 11.61 8.08
C VAL A 89 12.10 12.00 6.71
N GLY A 90 12.12 13.29 6.39
CA GLY A 90 11.65 13.79 5.09
C GLY A 90 12.40 13.14 3.91
N PRO A 91 11.81 13.16 2.69
CA PRO A 91 10.71 14.01 2.23
C PRO A 91 9.30 13.49 2.55
N VAL A 92 9.17 12.27 3.09
CA VAL A 92 7.87 11.70 3.49
C VAL A 92 7.47 12.25 4.85
N ASN A 93 6.37 13.00 4.90
CA ASN A 93 5.94 13.78 6.07
C ASN A 93 5.29 12.91 7.16
N GLY A 94 5.06 11.63 6.89
CA GLY A 94 4.47 10.67 7.82
C GLY A 94 2.94 10.62 7.71
N GLU A 95 2.39 11.00 6.57
CA GLU A 95 0.96 10.93 6.29
C GLU A 95 0.38 9.52 6.50
N GLN A 96 1.11 8.47 6.12
CA GLN A 96 0.69 7.09 6.39
C GLN A 96 0.62 6.79 7.91
N TYR A 97 1.55 7.34 8.70
CA TYR A 97 1.58 7.18 10.16
C TYR A 97 0.44 7.93 10.82
N PHE A 98 0.13 9.14 10.32
CA PHE A 98 -1.07 9.87 10.72
C PHE A 98 -2.32 9.04 10.50
N VAL A 99 -2.52 8.52 9.28
CA VAL A 99 -3.71 7.73 8.96
C VAL A 99 -3.78 6.49 9.85
N GLU A 100 -2.69 5.74 10.02
CA GLU A 100 -2.67 4.54 10.85
C GLU A 100 -3.00 4.84 12.32
N ASP A 101 -2.43 5.90 12.91
CA ASP A 101 -2.74 6.33 14.27
C ASP A 101 -4.22 6.70 14.43
N GLN A 102 -4.79 7.40 13.44
CA GLN A 102 -6.20 7.76 13.50
C GLN A 102 -7.09 6.53 13.34
N VAL A 103 -6.77 5.60 12.44
CA VAL A 103 -7.50 4.34 12.26
C VAL A 103 -7.51 3.56 13.56
N LYS A 104 -6.36 3.35 14.20
CA LYS A 104 -6.23 2.61 15.47
C LYS A 104 -7.07 3.18 16.62
N LYS A 105 -7.47 4.46 16.58
CA LYS A 105 -8.33 5.07 17.61
C LYS A 105 -9.79 4.62 17.55
N LYS A 106 -10.34 4.35 16.36
CA LYS A 106 -11.81 4.16 16.19
C LYS A 106 -12.22 3.08 15.20
N LEU A 107 -11.29 2.56 14.41
CA LEU A 107 -11.55 1.64 13.31
C LEU A 107 -10.70 0.37 13.48
N LYS A 108 -11.14 -0.70 12.83
CA LYS A 108 -10.40 -1.94 12.72
C LYS A 108 -9.53 -1.90 11.46
N LEU A 109 -8.21 -1.88 11.65
CA LEU A 109 -7.25 -1.99 10.56
C LEU A 109 -7.26 -3.44 10.02
N LYS A 110 -7.54 -3.58 8.73
CA LYS A 110 -7.65 -4.85 8.00
C LYS A 110 -6.65 -4.84 6.85
N TYR A 111 -6.10 -6.00 6.52
CA TYR A 111 -5.11 -6.12 5.45
C TYR A 111 -5.60 -7.00 4.32
N LEU A 112 -5.16 -6.68 3.10
CA LEU A 112 -5.10 -7.64 2.00
C LEU A 112 -4.16 -8.80 2.39
N PRO A 113 -4.34 -9.99 1.79
CA PRO A 113 -3.36 -11.07 1.90
C PRO A 113 -1.96 -10.59 1.52
N GLU A 114 -0.96 -10.94 2.33
CA GLU A 114 0.41 -10.46 2.15
C GLU A 114 1.05 -10.93 0.83
N THR A 115 0.59 -12.07 0.30
CA THR A 115 1.02 -12.60 -0.99
C THR A 115 0.50 -11.80 -2.18
N TRP A 116 -0.54 -10.96 -2.01
CA TRP A 116 -1.15 -10.22 -3.11
C TRP A 116 -0.41 -8.94 -3.49
N VAL A 117 0.47 -8.45 -2.63
CA VAL A 117 1.11 -7.14 -2.82
C VAL A 117 2.61 -7.28 -2.73
N THR A 118 3.30 -6.89 -3.80
CA THR A 118 4.76 -6.85 -3.83
C THR A 118 5.29 -5.45 -4.11
N ARG A 119 6.53 -5.20 -3.70
CA ARG A 119 7.36 -4.15 -4.26
C ARG A 119 8.33 -4.73 -5.25
N MET A 120 8.67 -3.94 -6.27
CA MET A 120 9.64 -4.34 -7.29
C MET A 120 10.56 -3.17 -7.61
N CYS A 121 11.80 -3.49 -7.95
CA CYS A 121 12.75 -2.55 -8.50
C CYS A 121 12.59 -2.47 -10.03
N ASN A 122 12.76 -1.28 -10.59
CA ASN A 122 12.73 -1.10 -12.05
C ASN A 122 13.88 -1.80 -12.80
N LYS A 123 14.79 -2.51 -12.13
CA LYS A 123 15.91 -3.21 -12.78
C LYS A 123 15.87 -4.70 -12.47
N LYS A 124 16.12 -5.53 -13.47
CA LYS A 124 16.32 -6.98 -13.33
C LYS A 124 17.69 -7.28 -12.70
N ASP A 125 17.94 -6.76 -11.49
CA ASP A 125 19.10 -7.15 -10.70
C ASP A 125 18.81 -8.49 -10.02
N LEU A 126 19.58 -9.52 -10.37
CA LEU A 126 19.42 -10.87 -9.84
C LEU A 126 19.56 -10.93 -8.31
N LYS A 127 20.40 -10.08 -7.70
CA LYS A 127 20.55 -10.04 -6.24
C LYS A 127 19.31 -9.46 -5.58
N GLU A 128 18.73 -8.44 -6.18
CA GLU A 128 17.52 -7.80 -5.66
C GLU A 128 16.30 -8.70 -5.84
N ILE A 129 16.16 -9.34 -7.00
CA ILE A 129 15.12 -10.36 -7.23
C ILE A 129 15.27 -11.52 -6.25
N ALA A 130 16.49 -12.03 -6.04
CA ALA A 130 16.73 -13.09 -5.05
C ALA A 130 16.36 -12.65 -3.62
N LEU A 131 16.68 -11.41 -3.24
CA LEU A 131 16.32 -10.84 -1.95
C LEU A 131 14.79 -10.72 -1.81
N ILE A 132 14.13 -10.14 -2.81
CA ILE A 132 12.67 -9.99 -2.87
C ILE A 132 11.97 -11.35 -2.77
N ASN A 133 12.42 -12.36 -3.53
CA ASN A 133 11.91 -13.72 -3.44
C ASN A 133 12.11 -14.32 -2.04
N SER A 134 13.27 -14.09 -1.41
CA SER A 134 13.54 -14.62 -0.07
C SER A 134 12.70 -14.00 1.06
N MET A 135 12.16 -12.80 0.82
CA MET A 135 11.29 -12.09 1.77
C MET A 135 9.80 -12.32 1.52
N TYR A 136 9.44 -12.97 0.41
CA TYR A 136 8.06 -13.19 0.06
C TYR A 136 7.42 -14.26 0.96
N PRO A 137 6.20 -14.04 1.49
CA PRO A 137 5.54 -15.03 2.32
C PRO A 137 5.05 -16.27 1.54
N GLY A 138 5.00 -16.20 0.20
CA GLY A 138 4.72 -17.34 -0.67
C GLY A 138 5.99 -18.01 -1.21
N GLU A 139 5.91 -18.66 -2.37
CA GLU A 139 7.06 -19.38 -2.94
C GLU A 139 8.11 -18.46 -3.57
N TYR A 140 7.68 -17.50 -4.38
CA TYR A 140 8.54 -16.50 -5.03
C TYR A 140 7.70 -15.28 -5.46
N VAL A 141 8.35 -14.14 -5.70
CA VAL A 141 7.72 -12.97 -6.33
C VAL A 141 7.89 -13.01 -7.84
N TYR A 142 9.12 -13.20 -8.33
CA TYR A 142 9.45 -13.15 -9.75
C TYR A 142 10.55 -14.15 -10.12
N LEU A 143 10.31 -14.96 -11.15
CA LEU A 143 11.29 -15.83 -11.80
C LEU A 143 11.38 -15.46 -13.30
N ASP A 144 10.55 -16.09 -14.14
CA ASP A 144 10.32 -15.71 -15.55
C ASP A 144 8.96 -14.99 -15.75
N GLY A 145 8.36 -14.60 -14.64
CA GLY A 145 7.07 -13.94 -14.53
C GLY A 145 6.73 -13.75 -13.05
N PHE A 146 5.74 -12.90 -12.78
CA PHE A 146 5.21 -12.73 -11.42
C PHE A 146 4.43 -13.96 -10.98
N HIS A 147 4.51 -14.30 -9.70
CA HIS A 147 3.69 -15.35 -9.10
C HIS A 147 2.19 -15.02 -9.22
N ASP A 148 1.35 -16.02 -9.51
CA ASP A 148 -0.08 -15.86 -9.84
C ASP A 148 -0.91 -15.20 -8.72
N ASP A 149 -0.49 -15.37 -7.47
CA ASP A 149 -1.15 -14.74 -6.31
C ASP A 149 -0.95 -13.22 -6.25
N ILE A 150 0.08 -12.69 -6.89
CA ILE A 150 0.36 -11.24 -6.89
C ILE A 150 -0.72 -10.53 -7.69
N LYS A 151 -1.24 -9.45 -7.11
CA LYS A 151 -2.29 -8.60 -7.69
C LYS A 151 -1.85 -7.17 -7.89
N ILE A 152 -0.94 -6.71 -7.02
CA ILE A 152 -0.50 -5.32 -6.96
C ILE A 152 1.03 -5.31 -6.88
N ILE A 153 1.66 -4.56 -7.78
CA ILE A 153 3.10 -4.31 -7.76
C ILE A 153 3.30 -2.81 -7.57
N HIS A 154 4.02 -2.40 -6.52
CA HIS A 154 4.47 -1.02 -6.33
C HIS A 154 5.93 -0.90 -6.76
N PHE A 155 6.21 -0.15 -7.82
CA PHE A 155 7.60 0.04 -8.26
C PHE A 155 8.27 1.16 -7.47
N LYS A 156 9.46 0.88 -6.95
CA LYS A 156 10.36 1.94 -6.49
C LYS A 156 10.91 2.62 -7.76
N TYR A 157 10.80 3.95 -7.89
CA TYR A 157 11.39 4.84 -8.92
C TYR A 157 10.53 5.26 -10.14
N GLU A 158 10.83 6.47 -10.65
CA GLU A 158 10.11 7.18 -11.73
C GLU A 158 10.26 6.56 -13.13
N ASP A 159 11.38 5.87 -13.42
CA ASP A 159 11.62 5.22 -14.73
C ASP A 159 11.25 3.74 -14.70
N ILE A 160 9.95 3.44 -14.86
CA ILE A 160 9.42 2.07 -14.80
C ILE A 160 9.93 1.22 -15.98
N ASP A 161 10.56 0.08 -15.69
CA ASP A 161 10.89 -0.93 -16.71
C ASP A 161 9.68 -1.82 -16.98
N TYR A 162 8.94 -1.49 -18.05
CA TYR A 162 7.79 -2.28 -18.49
C TYR A 162 8.16 -3.68 -19.02
N SER A 163 9.44 -4.03 -19.14
CA SER A 163 9.88 -5.37 -19.57
C SER A 163 9.53 -6.48 -18.57
N PHE A 164 9.14 -6.13 -17.34
CA PHE A 164 8.56 -7.06 -16.37
C PHE A 164 7.12 -7.48 -16.70
N LEU A 165 6.42 -6.69 -17.53
CA LEU A 165 5.02 -6.92 -17.90
C LEU A 165 4.88 -7.56 -19.29
N SER A 166 5.96 -7.59 -20.08
CA SER A 166 5.93 -8.03 -21.47
C SER A 166 6.04 -9.55 -21.67
N SER A 167 6.15 -10.35 -20.61
CA SER A 167 6.11 -11.82 -20.71
C SER A 167 4.66 -12.33 -20.71
N SER A 168 3.93 -12.05 -21.79
CA SER A 168 2.81 -12.94 -22.18
C SER A 168 3.35 -14.00 -23.14
N PRO A 169 3.33 -15.29 -22.78
CA PRO A 169 3.53 -16.37 -23.73
C PRO A 169 2.24 -16.51 -24.53
N ASN A 170 2.14 -15.82 -25.66
CA ASN A 170 1.19 -16.13 -26.72
C ASN A 170 1.70 -15.63 -28.07
N SER A 171 2.63 -16.36 -28.65
CA SER A 171 2.59 -16.64 -30.09
C SER A 171 2.59 -18.15 -30.24
N ALA A 172 1.39 -18.67 -30.53
CA ALA A 172 1.16 -20.01 -31.04
C ALA A 172 2.05 -20.32 -32.27
#